data_AF-F8AYY5-F1
#
_entry.id   AF-F8AYY5-F1
#
_cell.length_a   1.000
_cell.length_b   1.000
_cell.length_c   1.000
_cell.angle_alpha   90.00
_cell.angle_beta   90.00
_cell.angle_gamma   90.00
#
_symmetry.space_group_name_H-M   'P 1'
#
loop_
_entity.id
_entity.type
_entity.pdbx_description
1 polymer ?
#
loop_
_entity_poly.entity_id
_entity_poly.type
_entity_poly.pdbx_seq_one_letter_code
_entity_poly.pdbx_strand_id
1 'polypeptide(L)'
;MAEPDRRAGQALAGRTPWPGGRSPLREFLRTETGGAAVLLAATLAALIWVNVAAASYETVWGTELSIEIGHRGVAQNLREWVTNGLMALFFFVVGLETRREFDIGELRERRRLALPVVACLAGMAVPVLIYLAVNAGEPSARGWGITMSTDTAFALGVLAVVGPRFPERLRTFLLTLTVVDDFVALVVIAVFYSEDVVWSALATGLGIFAVILAARVAGMRSGLGYAALGFASWVALLRSGIDPIVVGLAMGLLTYAHPAERGDLERATDLFRSFREQPTPELARRARVGVWYAISPNDRLQQIIHPWTSYLVVPLFALANAGVEISGDVLGRALRSPVTLGIIAGYLLGKPVGIVGSVWLVRAVTHGRVRLPVGWDAITGAGALAGIGFTVPLLIATVAFTGERLAEAKIGILAAALAASVLSWIVFQVAGMLPARMRARAERGVSEIIIDLAEPVDPERDRIRGPLDAPVTLVEYGDFECPYCGRAEAVVRELLADFGDLRYVWRHLPLTKVHPHAEYAAIAVEAAAEQGAFWEMHDLLFDRQSALTVRDLLRYAGELGLDLERFRADLRARAGADRVERDIASADVSDVSGTPTFFINGRRHHGAYDAATLTLAITAARQTVRQ
;
A
#
# COMPACT_ATOMS: atom_id res chain seq x y z
N MET A 1 11.50 -73.65 15.69
CA MET A 1 10.23 -73.02 16.09
C MET A 1 10.43 -71.53 15.89
N ALA A 2 10.04 -71.02 14.72
CA ALA A 2 10.35 -69.66 14.27
C ALA A 2 9.16 -68.74 14.55
N GLU A 3 9.45 -67.59 15.15
CA GLU A 3 8.50 -66.54 15.50
C GLU A 3 8.20 -65.69 14.25
N PRO A 4 6.94 -65.37 13.94
CA PRO A 4 6.61 -64.66 12.71
C PRO A 4 6.88 -63.15 12.85
N ASP A 5 7.61 -62.62 11.88
CA ASP A 5 8.04 -61.25 11.70
C ASP A 5 6.85 -60.28 11.58
N ARG A 6 6.58 -59.49 12.64
CA ARG A 6 5.57 -58.41 12.68
C ARG A 6 6.03 -57.15 11.92
N ARG A 7 6.52 -57.29 10.68
CA ARG A 7 6.98 -56.15 9.86
C ARG A 7 6.39 -56.11 8.44
N ALA A 8 5.20 -56.65 8.22
CA ALA A 8 4.53 -56.65 6.90
C ALA A 8 3.21 -55.87 6.85
N GLY A 9 3.05 -54.80 7.66
CA GLY A 9 1.79 -54.03 7.75
C GLY A 9 1.91 -52.50 7.68
N GLN A 10 3.08 -51.93 7.39
CA GLN A 10 3.30 -50.47 7.39
C GLN A 10 3.75 -49.88 6.04
N ALA A 11 3.50 -50.59 4.93
CA ALA A 11 3.97 -50.18 3.59
C ALA A 11 2.89 -49.55 2.68
N LEU A 12 1.87 -48.90 3.24
CA LEU A 12 0.86 -48.15 2.45
C LEU A 12 0.60 -46.71 2.93
N ALA A 13 1.28 -46.24 3.97
CA ALA A 13 1.23 -44.83 4.38
C ALA A 13 2.55 -44.15 4.01
N GLY A 14 2.77 -43.98 2.70
CA GLY A 14 3.85 -43.13 2.20
C GLY A 14 3.64 -41.72 2.71
N ARG A 15 4.37 -41.34 3.77
CA ARG A 15 4.64 -39.93 4.06
C ARG A 15 5.60 -39.48 2.97
N THR A 16 5.06 -38.96 1.88
CA THR A 16 5.84 -38.11 0.99
C THR A 16 6.32 -36.94 1.85
N PRO A 17 7.64 -36.74 2.02
CA PRO A 17 8.14 -35.49 2.55
C PRO A 17 7.80 -34.46 1.48
N TRP A 18 6.70 -33.73 1.66
CA TRP A 18 6.33 -32.60 0.81
C TRP A 18 7.45 -31.57 0.97
N PRO A 19 8.31 -31.36 -0.04
CA PRO A 19 9.21 -30.23 0.02
C PRO A 19 8.28 -29.03 -0.07
N GLY A 20 8.15 -28.28 1.01
CA GLY A 20 7.49 -26.97 1.03
C GLY A 20 8.29 -25.95 0.22
N GLY A 21 8.68 -26.29 -1.01
CA GLY A 21 9.26 -25.38 -1.98
C GLY A 21 8.11 -24.60 -2.60
N ARG A 22 7.79 -23.44 -2.03
CA ARG A 22 7.20 -22.38 -2.86
C ARG A 22 8.19 -22.17 -4.00
N SER A 23 7.77 -22.42 -5.24
CA SER A 23 8.66 -22.24 -6.39
C SER A 23 9.09 -20.77 -6.43
N PRO A 24 10.38 -20.45 -6.65
CA PRO A 24 10.85 -19.07 -6.76
C PRO A 24 10.06 -18.25 -7.80
N LEU A 25 9.57 -18.92 -8.85
CA LEU A 25 8.67 -18.33 -9.85
C LEU A 25 7.35 -17.83 -9.25
N ARG A 26 6.74 -18.57 -8.30
CA ARG A 26 5.50 -18.13 -7.62
C ARG A 26 5.72 -16.95 -6.67
N GLU A 27 6.93 -16.82 -6.12
CA GLU A 27 7.28 -15.69 -5.27
C GLU A 27 7.57 -14.44 -6.11
N PHE A 28 8.28 -14.60 -7.24
CA PHE A 28 8.48 -13.53 -8.22
C PHE A 28 7.17 -13.04 -8.84
N LEU A 29 6.26 -13.94 -9.24
CA LEU A 29 4.91 -13.62 -9.75
C LEU A 29 3.96 -13.04 -8.68
N ARG A 30 4.44 -12.74 -7.47
CA ARG A 30 3.67 -12.01 -6.45
C ARG A 30 4.23 -10.61 -6.17
N THR A 31 5.29 -10.21 -6.86
CA THR A 31 5.94 -8.91 -6.71
C THR A 31 5.46 -7.91 -7.77
N GLU A 32 5.61 -6.61 -7.51
CA GLU A 32 5.33 -5.55 -8.50
C GLU A 32 6.21 -5.70 -9.76
N THR A 33 7.46 -6.14 -9.58
CA THR A 33 8.37 -6.52 -10.67
C THR A 33 7.83 -7.64 -11.54
N GLY A 34 7.14 -8.63 -10.94
CA GLY A 34 6.51 -9.71 -11.67
C GLY A 34 5.41 -9.20 -12.60
N GLY A 35 4.57 -8.28 -12.12
CA GLY A 35 3.53 -7.64 -12.92
C GLY A 35 4.10 -6.85 -14.10
N ALA A 36 5.10 -6.01 -13.84
CA ALA A 36 5.78 -5.22 -14.88
C ALA A 36 6.43 -6.11 -15.96
N ALA A 37 7.03 -7.24 -15.58
CA ALA A 37 7.64 -8.18 -16.53
C ALA A 37 6.59 -8.85 -17.42
N VAL A 38 5.43 -9.25 -16.87
CA VAL A 38 4.33 -9.83 -17.66
C VAL A 38 3.72 -8.78 -18.61
N LEU A 39 3.58 -7.55 -18.15
CA LEU A 39 3.15 -6.43 -18.99
C LEU A 39 4.11 -6.17 -20.15
N LEU A 40 5.42 -6.16 -19.89
CA LEU A 40 6.44 -6.04 -20.94
C LEU A 40 6.34 -7.19 -21.95
N ALA A 41 6.21 -8.43 -21.47
CA ALA A 41 6.08 -9.60 -22.33
C ALA A 41 4.83 -9.51 -23.24
N ALA A 42 3.69 -9.07 -22.70
CA ALA A 42 2.47 -8.87 -23.49
C ALA A 42 2.63 -7.74 -24.53
N THR A 43 3.33 -6.67 -24.17
CA THR A 43 3.65 -5.56 -25.09
C THR A 43 4.53 -6.03 -26.25
N LEU A 44 5.59 -6.78 -25.95
CA LEU A 44 6.47 -7.37 -26.96
C LEU A 44 5.70 -8.36 -27.85
N ALA A 45 4.84 -9.19 -27.26
CA ALA A 45 3.98 -10.09 -28.01
C ALA A 45 3.04 -9.34 -28.96
N ALA A 46 2.46 -8.21 -28.55
CA ALA A 46 1.62 -7.37 -29.40
C ALA A 46 2.41 -6.84 -30.61
N LEU A 47 3.61 -6.30 -30.36
CA LEU A 47 4.49 -5.77 -31.39
C LEU A 47 4.94 -6.86 -32.37
N ILE A 48 5.31 -8.04 -31.87
CA ILE A 48 5.70 -9.17 -32.73
C ILE A 48 4.49 -9.63 -33.55
N TRP A 49 3.32 -9.80 -32.94
CA TRP A 49 2.15 -10.34 -33.62
C TRP A 49 1.67 -9.42 -34.75
N VAL A 50 1.52 -8.12 -34.51
CA VAL A 50 1.05 -7.19 -35.55
C VAL A 50 2.05 -7.09 -36.71
N ASN A 51 3.36 -7.22 -36.46
CA ASN A 51 4.38 -7.13 -37.51
C ASN A 51 4.59 -8.44 -38.28
N VAL A 52 4.29 -9.60 -37.68
CA VAL A 52 4.37 -10.91 -38.34
C VAL A 52 3.08 -11.24 -39.10
N ALA A 53 1.93 -10.89 -38.53
CA ALA A 53 0.62 -11.27 -39.07
C ALA A 53 -0.45 -10.20 -38.76
N ALA A 54 -0.28 -8.99 -39.30
CA ALA A 54 -1.18 -7.85 -39.11
C ALA A 54 -2.67 -8.20 -39.33
N ALA A 55 -2.97 -8.93 -40.42
CA ALA A 55 -4.35 -9.34 -40.73
C ALA A 55 -4.95 -10.23 -39.63
N SER A 56 -4.16 -11.17 -39.07
CA SER A 56 -4.62 -12.03 -37.97
C SER A 56 -4.83 -11.24 -36.69
N TYR A 57 -3.93 -10.30 -36.38
CA TYR A 57 -4.04 -9.42 -35.22
C TYR A 57 -5.32 -8.59 -35.28
N GLU A 58 -5.58 -7.91 -36.40
CA GLU A 58 -6.80 -7.11 -36.57
C GLU A 58 -8.06 -7.97 -36.65
N THR A 59 -8.00 -9.18 -37.21
CA THR A 59 -9.16 -10.09 -37.23
C THR A 59 -9.57 -10.51 -35.81
N VAL A 60 -8.60 -10.88 -34.96
CA VAL A 60 -8.89 -11.26 -33.58
C VAL A 60 -9.46 -10.08 -32.81
N TRP A 61 -8.78 -8.93 -32.82
CA TRP A 61 -9.20 -7.79 -32.01
C TRP A 61 -10.46 -7.09 -32.53
N GLY A 62 -10.71 -7.18 -33.84
CA GLY A 62 -11.94 -6.73 -34.49
C GLY A 62 -13.11 -7.71 -34.41
N THR A 63 -12.93 -8.91 -33.82
CA THR A 63 -14.04 -9.86 -33.64
C THR A 63 -15.10 -9.26 -32.72
N GLU A 64 -16.34 -9.20 -33.18
CA GLU A 64 -17.46 -8.71 -32.39
C GLU A 64 -17.92 -9.76 -31.37
N LEU A 65 -18.03 -9.33 -30.12
CA LEU A 65 -18.64 -10.10 -29.04
C LEU A 65 -19.87 -9.33 -28.56
N SER A 66 -21.04 -9.94 -28.70
CA SER A 66 -22.29 -9.39 -28.20
C SER A 66 -22.85 -10.22 -27.05
N ILE A 67 -23.41 -9.52 -26.05
CA ILE A 67 -24.17 -10.12 -24.95
C ILE A 67 -25.57 -9.55 -25.03
N GLU A 68 -26.54 -10.40 -25.37
CA GLU A 68 -27.95 -10.02 -25.57
C GLU A 68 -28.87 -10.70 -24.55
N ILE A 69 -29.80 -9.92 -23.99
CA ILE A 69 -30.88 -10.40 -23.12
C ILE A 69 -32.20 -9.86 -23.68
N GLY A 70 -32.94 -10.72 -24.39
CA GLY A 70 -34.14 -10.31 -25.13
C GLY A 70 -33.77 -9.39 -26.30
N HIS A 71 -34.41 -8.21 -26.41
CA HIS A 71 -34.17 -7.24 -27.49
C HIS A 71 -33.08 -6.21 -27.16
N ARG A 72 -32.41 -6.37 -26.02
CA ARG A 72 -31.42 -5.41 -25.51
C ARG A 72 -30.11 -6.13 -25.30
N GLY A 73 -29.04 -5.58 -25.85
CA GLY A 73 -27.69 -6.12 -25.65
C GLY A 73 -26.63 -5.04 -25.64
N VAL A 74 -25.40 -5.49 -25.48
CA VAL A 74 -24.17 -4.72 -25.69
C VAL A 74 -23.32 -5.51 -26.67
N ALA A 75 -22.99 -4.88 -27.79
CA ALA A 75 -22.09 -5.43 -28.81
C ALA A 75 -20.87 -4.51 -28.90
N GLN A 76 -19.69 -5.10 -28.76
CA GLN A 76 -18.39 -4.41 -28.86
C GLN A 76 -17.40 -5.38 -29.47
N ASN A 77 -16.37 -4.87 -30.13
CA ASN A 77 -15.25 -5.72 -30.55
C ASN A 77 -14.41 -6.14 -29.32
N LEU A 78 -13.59 -7.18 -29.47
CA LEU A 78 -12.76 -7.66 -28.37
C LEU A 78 -11.83 -6.58 -27.81
N ARG A 79 -11.31 -5.68 -28.66
CA ARG A 79 -10.45 -4.56 -28.24
C ARG A 79 -11.21 -3.61 -27.29
N GLU A 80 -12.44 -3.25 -27.61
CA GLU A 80 -13.32 -2.40 -26.80
C GLU A 80 -13.77 -3.09 -25.51
N TRP A 81 -14.05 -4.40 -25.53
CA TRP A 81 -14.33 -5.15 -24.31
C TRP A 81 -13.17 -5.10 -23.31
N VAL A 82 -11.94 -5.22 -23.80
CA VAL A 82 -10.74 -5.07 -22.97
C VAL A 82 -10.58 -3.62 -22.50
N THR A 83 -10.72 -2.68 -23.43
CA THR A 83 -10.47 -1.24 -23.18
C THR A 83 -11.51 -0.62 -22.25
N ASN A 84 -12.80 -0.88 -22.45
CA ASN A 84 -13.89 -0.28 -21.67
C ASN A 84 -14.31 -1.15 -20.48
N GLY A 85 -14.23 -2.48 -20.65
CA GLY A 85 -14.69 -3.45 -19.66
C GLY A 85 -13.62 -3.84 -18.66
N LEU A 86 -12.51 -4.42 -19.13
CA LEU A 86 -11.45 -4.86 -18.22
C LEU A 86 -10.74 -3.70 -17.53
N MET A 87 -10.51 -2.57 -18.22
CA MET A 87 -9.94 -1.39 -17.56
C MET A 87 -10.82 -0.81 -16.46
N ALA A 88 -12.15 -1.00 -16.49
CA ALA A 88 -12.99 -0.64 -15.36
C ALA A 88 -12.59 -1.39 -14.09
N LEU A 89 -12.10 -2.64 -14.19
CA LEU A 89 -11.55 -3.38 -13.05
C LEU A 89 -10.19 -2.83 -12.59
N PHE A 90 -9.35 -2.37 -13.52
CA PHE A 90 -8.09 -1.70 -13.18
C PHE A 90 -8.37 -0.40 -12.40
N PHE A 91 -9.24 0.46 -12.91
CA PHE A 91 -9.62 1.70 -12.22
C PHE A 91 -10.43 1.46 -10.95
N PHE A 92 -11.11 0.30 -10.82
CA PHE A 92 -11.66 -0.14 -9.53
C PHE A 92 -10.56 -0.34 -8.48
N VAL A 93 -9.47 -1.04 -8.83
CA VAL A 93 -8.31 -1.20 -7.93
C VAL A 93 -7.65 0.14 -7.62
N VAL A 94 -7.47 1.01 -8.61
CA VAL A 94 -7.00 2.39 -8.39
C VAL A 94 -7.90 3.12 -7.40
N GLY A 95 -9.23 2.98 -7.52
CA GLY A 95 -10.19 3.57 -6.59
C GLY A 95 -10.10 3.00 -5.17
N LEU A 96 -9.84 1.70 -5.03
CA LEU A 96 -9.55 1.08 -3.73
C LEU A 96 -8.29 1.68 -3.11
N GLU A 97 -7.20 1.79 -3.87
CA GLU A 97 -5.93 2.35 -3.37
C GLU A 97 -6.07 3.81 -2.99
N THR A 98 -6.72 4.60 -3.85
CA THR A 98 -7.05 6.01 -3.58
C THR A 98 -7.81 6.14 -2.27
N ARG A 99 -8.84 5.31 -2.07
CA ARG A 99 -9.64 5.32 -0.85
C ARG A 99 -8.82 4.93 0.38
N ARG A 100 -7.97 3.92 0.25
CA ARG A 100 -7.09 3.45 1.32
C ARG A 100 -6.10 4.53 1.75
N GLU A 101 -5.48 5.22 0.80
CA GLU A 101 -4.58 6.35 1.07
C GLU A 101 -5.29 7.52 1.77
N PHE A 102 -6.56 7.80 1.43
CA PHE A 102 -7.36 8.81 2.10
C PHE A 102 -7.78 8.43 3.53
N ASP A 103 -8.15 7.16 3.76
CA ASP A 103 -8.66 6.70 5.05
C ASP A 103 -7.54 6.43 6.08
N ILE A 104 -6.46 5.75 5.66
CA ILE A 104 -5.38 5.26 6.56
C ILE A 104 -3.96 5.64 6.12
N GLY A 105 -3.77 6.14 4.89
CA GLY A 105 -2.45 6.44 4.33
C GLY A 105 -2.00 7.90 4.47
N GLU A 106 -1.05 8.31 3.63
CA GLU A 106 -0.40 9.63 3.72
C GLU A 106 -1.35 10.78 3.37
N LEU A 107 -2.41 10.51 2.59
CA LEU A 107 -3.39 11.52 2.17
C LEU A 107 -4.38 11.91 3.28
N ARG A 108 -4.40 11.19 4.41
CA ARG A 108 -5.22 11.56 5.59
C ARG A 108 -4.80 12.91 6.18
N GLU A 109 -3.50 13.22 6.18
CA GLU A 109 -2.97 14.42 6.82
C GLU A 109 -2.91 15.62 5.84
N ARG A 110 -3.93 16.50 5.90
CA ARG A 110 -4.09 17.66 5.01
C ARG A 110 -2.86 18.59 4.93
N ARG A 111 -2.06 18.67 6.00
CA ARG A 111 -0.85 19.51 6.05
C ARG A 111 0.29 18.96 5.21
N ARG A 112 0.35 17.64 5.00
CA ARG A 112 1.40 16.96 4.23
C ARG A 112 0.99 16.64 2.80
N LEU A 113 -0.31 16.59 2.53
CA LEU A 113 -0.91 16.39 1.21
C LEU A 113 -0.54 17.47 0.19
N ALA A 114 -0.24 18.70 0.64
CA ALA A 114 0.01 19.83 -0.26
C ALA A 114 1.19 19.60 -1.21
N LEU A 115 2.31 19.04 -0.74
CA LEU A 115 3.51 18.89 -1.57
C LEU A 115 3.34 17.79 -2.64
N PRO A 116 2.93 16.55 -2.31
CA PRO A 116 2.69 15.51 -3.33
C PRO A 116 1.61 15.90 -4.35
N VAL A 117 0.52 16.53 -3.91
CA VAL A 117 -0.55 16.96 -4.82
C VAL A 117 -0.08 18.09 -5.74
N VAL A 118 0.65 19.09 -5.24
CA VAL A 118 1.23 20.13 -6.10
C VAL A 118 2.25 19.54 -7.08
N ALA A 119 3.07 18.59 -6.62
CA ALA A 119 4.05 17.90 -7.48
C ALA A 119 3.38 17.09 -8.59
N CYS A 120 2.32 16.35 -8.25
CA CYS A 120 1.44 15.64 -9.17
C CYS A 120 0.82 16.61 -10.18
N LEU A 121 0.06 17.61 -9.74
CA LEU A 121 -0.63 18.54 -10.64
C LEU A 121 0.33 19.29 -11.57
N ALA A 122 1.49 19.73 -11.08
CA ALA A 122 2.53 20.33 -11.93
C ALA A 122 3.16 19.29 -12.86
N GLY A 123 3.39 18.07 -12.38
CA GLY A 123 3.82 16.92 -13.16
C GLY A 123 2.84 16.50 -14.26
N MET A 124 1.57 16.90 -14.18
CA MET A 124 0.58 16.72 -15.25
C MET A 124 0.50 17.95 -16.17
N ALA A 125 0.44 19.15 -15.59
CA ALA A 125 0.24 20.39 -16.33
C ALA A 125 1.43 20.74 -17.24
N VAL A 126 2.68 20.56 -16.77
CA VAL A 126 3.88 20.92 -17.55
C VAL A 126 4.03 20.06 -18.82
N PRO A 127 3.92 18.72 -18.77
CA PRO A 127 3.88 17.90 -19.99
C PRO A 127 2.80 18.31 -20.98
N VAL A 128 1.58 18.57 -20.48
CA VAL A 128 0.43 18.98 -21.28
C VAL A 128 0.72 20.29 -22.01
N LEU A 129 1.29 21.28 -21.31
CA LEU A 129 1.67 22.56 -21.91
C LEU A 129 2.77 22.40 -22.96
N ILE A 130 3.76 21.53 -22.72
CA ILE A 130 4.80 21.21 -23.71
C ILE A 130 4.18 20.56 -24.95
N TYR A 131 3.28 19.58 -24.76
CA TYR A 131 2.58 18.93 -25.88
C TYR A 131 1.76 19.92 -26.70
N LEU A 132 0.99 20.79 -26.04
CA LEU A 132 0.18 21.82 -26.68
C LEU A 132 1.04 22.85 -27.42
N ALA A 133 2.20 23.21 -26.88
CA ALA A 133 3.13 24.12 -27.56
C ALA A 133 3.72 23.49 -28.83
N VAL A 134 4.08 22.20 -28.79
CA VAL A 134 4.59 21.47 -29.97
C VAL A 134 3.51 21.24 -31.03
N ASN A 135 2.25 21.05 -30.61
CA ASN A 135 1.09 20.83 -31.49
C ASN A 135 0.24 22.10 -31.67
N ALA A 136 0.84 23.29 -31.46
CA ALA A 136 0.10 24.55 -31.54
C ALA A 136 -0.40 24.79 -32.97
N GLY A 137 -1.72 24.99 -33.11
CA GLY A 137 -2.36 25.19 -34.41
C GLY A 137 -2.66 23.91 -35.20
N GLU A 138 -2.32 22.73 -34.66
CA GLU A 138 -2.58 21.44 -35.30
C GLU A 138 -3.85 20.76 -34.72
N PRO A 139 -4.62 20.01 -35.53
CA PRO A 139 -5.75 19.22 -35.03
C PRO A 139 -5.35 18.15 -34.00
N SER A 140 -4.06 17.78 -33.97
CA SER A 140 -3.50 16.87 -32.97
C SER A 140 -3.50 17.44 -31.55
N ALA A 141 -3.71 18.76 -31.35
CA ALA A 141 -3.79 19.35 -30.02
C ALA A 141 -4.83 18.67 -29.10
N ARG A 142 -5.86 18.02 -29.65
CA ARG A 142 -6.84 17.23 -28.88
C ARG A 142 -6.22 16.06 -28.09
N GLY A 143 -5.04 15.58 -28.47
CA GLY A 143 -4.32 14.49 -27.80
C GLY A 143 -3.54 14.90 -26.54
N TRP A 144 -3.75 16.10 -26.00
CA TRP A 144 -2.97 16.64 -24.88
C TRP A 144 -2.94 15.75 -23.64
N GLY A 145 -4.05 15.07 -23.33
CA GLY A 145 -4.17 14.14 -22.21
C GLY A 145 -3.21 12.95 -22.28
N ILE A 146 -2.67 12.62 -23.46
CA ILE A 146 -1.73 11.49 -23.63
C ILE A 146 -0.46 11.69 -22.78
N THR A 147 -0.08 12.94 -22.47
CA THR A 147 1.18 13.26 -21.77
C THR A 147 1.03 13.43 -20.25
N MET A 148 -0.16 13.23 -19.69
CA MET A 148 -0.45 13.61 -18.31
C MET A 148 -0.16 12.52 -17.28
N SER A 149 -0.36 11.24 -17.60
CA SER A 149 -0.43 10.14 -16.63
C SER A 149 0.85 9.30 -16.61
N THR A 150 1.10 8.65 -15.48
CA THR A 150 2.25 7.77 -15.26
C THR A 150 1.77 6.33 -15.05
N ASP A 151 2.43 5.37 -15.67
CA ASP A 151 2.12 3.95 -15.44
C ASP A 151 2.78 3.44 -14.16
N THR A 152 1.98 3.25 -13.11
CA THR A 152 2.45 2.77 -11.80
C THR A 152 3.22 1.46 -11.90
N ALA A 153 2.73 0.50 -12.69
CA ALA A 153 3.32 -0.84 -12.78
C ALA A 153 4.75 -0.79 -13.37
N PHE A 154 4.94 -0.09 -14.49
CA PHE A 154 6.25 0.09 -15.07
C PHE A 154 7.15 1.01 -14.24
N ALA A 155 6.63 2.11 -13.69
CA ALA A 155 7.44 3.00 -12.85
C ALA A 155 8.03 2.26 -11.63
N LEU A 156 7.21 1.47 -10.93
CA LEU A 156 7.67 0.66 -9.80
C LEU A 156 8.52 -0.53 -10.23
N GLY A 157 8.18 -1.18 -11.35
CA GLY A 157 8.98 -2.26 -11.92
C GLY A 157 10.40 -1.81 -12.31
N VAL A 158 10.53 -0.65 -12.96
CA VAL A 158 11.82 -0.04 -13.30
C VAL A 158 12.55 0.41 -12.03
N LEU A 159 11.86 1.04 -11.08
CA LEU A 159 12.46 1.42 -9.79
C LEU A 159 13.12 0.22 -9.09
N ALA A 160 12.46 -0.94 -9.10
CA ALA A 160 13.00 -2.14 -8.47
C ALA A 160 14.24 -2.73 -9.16
N VAL A 161 14.45 -2.42 -10.45
CA VAL A 161 15.63 -2.86 -11.23
C VAL A 161 16.76 -1.82 -11.19
N VAL A 162 16.40 -0.56 -11.29
CA VAL A 162 17.29 0.56 -11.59
C VAL A 162 17.61 1.41 -10.37
N GLY A 163 16.67 1.47 -9.42
CA GLY A 163 16.80 2.28 -8.22
C GLY A 163 18.06 1.88 -7.44
N PRO A 164 18.78 2.85 -6.85
CA PRO A 164 19.91 2.54 -5.99
C PRO A 164 19.36 1.83 -4.75
N ARG A 165 20.21 1.19 -3.92
CA ARG A 165 19.84 0.54 -2.64
C ARG A 165 19.20 1.53 -1.63
N PHE A 166 18.02 2.06 -1.93
CA PHE A 166 17.39 3.25 -1.35
C PHE A 166 15.87 3.06 -1.25
N PRO A 167 15.22 3.79 -0.33
CA PRO A 167 14.37 3.24 0.72
C PRO A 167 12.90 3.14 0.32
N GLU A 168 12.12 2.34 1.07
CA GLU A 168 10.66 2.25 0.93
C GLU A 168 9.95 3.60 0.75
N ARG A 169 10.51 4.69 1.29
CA ARG A 169 10.00 6.06 1.13
C ARG A 169 9.85 6.52 -0.32
N LEU A 170 10.77 6.15 -1.22
CA LEU A 170 10.67 6.54 -2.64
C LEU A 170 9.53 5.77 -3.33
N ARG A 171 9.34 4.50 -2.97
CA ARG A 171 8.23 3.68 -3.44
C ARG A 171 6.90 4.25 -2.94
N THR A 172 6.80 4.58 -1.64
CA THR A 172 5.60 5.22 -1.07
C THR A 172 5.31 6.55 -1.74
N PHE A 173 6.31 7.42 -1.91
CA PHE A 173 6.14 8.71 -2.58
C PHE A 173 5.64 8.56 -4.03
N LEU A 174 6.20 7.60 -4.78
CA LEU A 174 5.75 7.30 -6.15
C LEU A 174 4.33 6.75 -6.17
N LEU A 175 3.97 5.83 -5.26
CA LEU A 175 2.61 5.32 -5.13
C LEU A 175 1.61 6.46 -4.87
N THR A 176 1.92 7.37 -3.96
CA THR A 176 1.05 8.54 -3.69
C THR A 176 0.91 9.43 -4.91
N LEU A 177 2.01 9.70 -5.62
CA LEU A 177 1.99 10.51 -6.84
C LEU A 177 1.12 9.86 -7.93
N THR A 178 1.30 8.56 -8.16
CA THR A 178 0.58 7.86 -9.24
C THR A 178 -0.90 7.67 -8.93
N VAL A 179 -1.27 7.45 -7.66
CA VAL A 179 -2.67 7.38 -7.23
C VAL A 179 -3.41 8.69 -7.54
N VAL A 180 -2.80 9.84 -7.24
CA VAL A 180 -3.41 11.14 -7.55
C VAL A 180 -3.43 11.39 -9.07
N ASP A 181 -2.34 11.05 -9.79
CA ASP A 181 -2.26 11.14 -11.25
C ASP A 181 -3.39 10.34 -11.92
N ASP A 182 -3.62 9.08 -11.53
CA ASP A 182 -4.63 8.19 -12.12
C ASP A 182 -6.06 8.68 -11.84
N PHE A 183 -6.31 9.17 -10.62
CA PHE A 183 -7.60 9.78 -10.27
C PHE A 183 -7.90 10.99 -11.15
N VAL A 184 -6.95 11.91 -11.27
CA VAL A 184 -7.12 13.13 -12.09
C VAL A 184 -7.20 12.77 -13.58
N ALA A 185 -6.42 11.80 -14.05
CA ALA A 185 -6.49 11.30 -15.43
C ALA A 185 -7.87 10.78 -15.79
N LEU A 186 -8.50 10.01 -14.91
CA LEU A 186 -9.84 9.51 -15.19
C LEU A 186 -10.88 10.63 -15.22
N VAL A 187 -10.80 11.61 -14.32
CA VAL A 187 -11.68 12.79 -14.36
C VAL A 187 -11.51 13.55 -15.67
N VAL A 188 -10.27 13.70 -16.16
CA VAL A 188 -10.00 14.34 -17.45
C VAL A 188 -10.57 13.54 -18.61
N ILE A 189 -10.40 12.21 -18.63
CA ILE A 189 -11.00 11.34 -19.66
C ILE A 189 -12.52 11.53 -19.69
N ALA A 190 -13.17 11.45 -18.53
CA ALA A 190 -14.61 11.57 -18.42
C ALA A 190 -15.16 12.94 -18.88
N VAL A 191 -14.43 14.03 -18.67
CA VAL A 191 -14.90 15.39 -18.97
C VAL A 191 -14.52 15.83 -20.38
N PHE A 192 -13.30 15.55 -20.83
CA PHE A 192 -12.75 16.11 -22.08
C PHE A 192 -12.75 15.15 -23.26
N TYR A 193 -12.86 13.84 -23.01
CA TYR A 193 -12.82 12.80 -24.04
C TYR A 193 -14.15 12.04 -24.19
N SER A 194 -15.21 12.51 -23.55
CA SER A 194 -16.57 11.99 -23.78
C SER A 194 -17.11 12.39 -25.15
N GLU A 195 -17.92 11.51 -25.73
CA GLU A 195 -18.62 11.73 -27.00
C GLU A 195 -19.96 12.47 -26.80
N ASP A 196 -20.82 12.51 -27.82
CA ASP A 196 -22.15 13.12 -27.74
C ASP A 196 -22.99 12.47 -26.62
N VAL A 197 -23.15 13.21 -25.51
CA VAL A 197 -23.72 12.67 -24.28
C VAL A 197 -25.23 12.42 -24.43
N VAL A 198 -25.62 11.16 -24.34
CA VAL A 198 -27.03 10.75 -24.28
C VAL A 198 -27.52 10.89 -22.84
N TRP A 199 -28.15 12.03 -22.55
CA TRP A 199 -28.61 12.41 -21.22
C TRP A 199 -29.55 11.41 -20.54
N SER A 200 -30.37 10.68 -21.30
CA SER A 200 -31.30 9.68 -20.74
C SER A 200 -30.55 8.45 -20.18
N ALA A 201 -29.53 7.99 -20.90
CA ALA A 201 -28.65 6.91 -20.45
C ALA A 201 -27.80 7.38 -19.26
N LEU A 202 -27.28 8.62 -19.30
CA LEU A 202 -26.55 9.20 -18.17
C LEU A 202 -27.40 9.32 -16.92
N ALA A 203 -28.63 9.84 -17.03
CA ALA A 203 -29.57 9.94 -15.92
C ALA A 203 -29.91 8.56 -15.33
N THR A 204 -30.01 7.53 -16.18
CA THR A 204 -30.19 6.13 -15.74
C THR A 204 -28.96 5.64 -14.95
N GLY A 205 -27.75 5.89 -15.46
CA GLY A 205 -26.50 5.55 -14.77
C GLY A 205 -26.36 6.24 -13.41
N LEU A 206 -26.68 7.53 -13.33
CA LEU A 206 -26.69 8.31 -12.09
C LEU A 206 -27.78 7.82 -11.12
N GLY A 207 -28.96 7.47 -11.62
CA GLY A 207 -30.04 6.88 -10.82
C GLY A 207 -29.64 5.55 -10.19
N ILE A 208 -28.99 4.66 -10.96
CA ILE A 208 -28.45 3.40 -10.44
C ILE A 208 -27.35 3.68 -9.40
N PHE A 209 -26.48 4.65 -9.66
CA PHE A 209 -25.45 5.02 -8.69
C PHE A 209 -26.04 5.59 -7.39
N ALA A 210 -27.13 6.37 -7.46
CA ALA A 210 -27.86 6.81 -6.28
C ALA A 210 -28.47 5.64 -5.49
N VAL A 211 -28.95 4.60 -6.16
CA VAL A 211 -29.40 3.35 -5.51
C VAL A 211 -28.24 2.64 -4.81
N ILE A 212 -27.05 2.61 -5.41
CA ILE A 212 -25.84 2.08 -4.79
C ILE A 212 -25.52 2.83 -3.49
N LEU A 213 -25.58 4.17 -3.52
CA LEU A 213 -25.37 5.01 -2.33
C LEU A 213 -26.43 4.75 -1.26
N ALA A 214 -27.70 4.63 -1.64
CA ALA A 214 -28.78 4.31 -0.71
C ALA A 214 -28.61 2.93 -0.06
N ALA A 215 -28.24 1.92 -0.84
CA ALA A 215 -27.94 0.57 -0.35
C ALA A 215 -26.76 0.56 0.65
N ARG A 216 -25.75 1.40 0.40
CA ARG A 216 -24.61 1.60 1.30
C ARG A 216 -25.04 2.21 2.63
N VAL A 217 -25.83 3.28 2.60
CA VAL A 217 -26.36 3.93 3.81
C VAL A 217 -27.29 2.99 4.59
N ALA A 218 -28.07 2.15 3.89
CA ALA A 218 -28.92 1.13 4.50
C ALA A 218 -28.14 -0.06 5.10
N GLY A 219 -26.80 -0.06 5.03
CA GLY A 219 -25.96 -1.10 5.63
C GLY A 219 -25.97 -2.43 4.88
N MET A 220 -26.35 -2.46 3.59
CA MET A 220 -26.31 -3.69 2.79
C MET A 220 -24.86 -4.16 2.61
N ARG A 221 -24.57 -5.41 3.00
CA ARG A 221 -23.23 -6.03 2.93
C ARG A 221 -23.04 -7.00 1.75
N SER A 222 -23.98 -7.02 0.79
CA SER A 222 -23.95 -7.97 -0.34
C SER A 222 -23.00 -7.50 -1.45
N GLY A 223 -21.80 -8.07 -1.52
CA GLY A 223 -20.83 -7.77 -2.58
C GLY A 223 -21.36 -8.05 -4.00
N LEU A 224 -22.12 -9.14 -4.18
CA LEU A 224 -22.75 -9.46 -5.48
C LEU A 224 -23.81 -8.43 -5.90
N GLY A 225 -24.55 -7.86 -4.93
CA GLY A 225 -25.51 -6.80 -5.21
C GLY A 225 -24.84 -5.54 -5.76
N TYR A 226 -23.74 -5.11 -5.12
CA TYR A 226 -22.94 -3.99 -5.62
C TYR A 226 -22.31 -4.27 -6.98
N ALA A 227 -21.82 -5.49 -7.23
CA ALA A 227 -21.28 -5.87 -8.52
C ALA A 227 -22.33 -5.81 -9.64
N ALA A 228 -23.56 -6.30 -9.37
CA ALA A 228 -24.65 -6.24 -10.34
C ALA A 228 -25.10 -4.80 -10.65
N LEU A 229 -25.24 -3.96 -9.62
CA LEU A 229 -25.58 -2.55 -9.78
C LEU A 229 -24.45 -1.76 -10.46
N GLY A 230 -23.19 -2.04 -10.12
CA GLY A 230 -22.02 -1.48 -10.77
C GLY A 230 -21.98 -1.83 -12.26
N PHE A 231 -22.21 -3.10 -12.60
CA PHE A 231 -22.31 -3.54 -14.00
C PHE A 231 -23.47 -2.85 -14.74
N ALA A 232 -24.63 -2.70 -14.11
CA ALA A 232 -25.76 -1.98 -14.71
C ALA A 232 -25.45 -0.49 -14.94
N SER A 233 -24.75 0.17 -13.99
CA SER A 233 -24.26 1.53 -14.14
C SER A 233 -23.23 1.64 -15.27
N TRP A 234 -22.32 0.67 -15.38
CA TRP A 234 -21.32 0.58 -16.46
C TRP A 234 -21.99 0.49 -17.84
N VAL A 235 -23.02 -0.36 -18.00
CA VAL A 235 -23.80 -0.46 -19.25
C VAL A 235 -24.52 0.86 -19.56
N ALA A 236 -25.07 1.53 -18.54
CA ALA A 236 -25.75 2.81 -18.73
C ALA A 236 -24.76 3.92 -19.16
N LEU A 237 -23.56 3.96 -18.59
CA LEU A 237 -22.52 4.91 -19.00
C LEU A 237 -22.02 4.62 -20.41
N LEU A 238 -21.78 3.36 -20.77
CA LEU A 238 -21.40 2.96 -22.12
C LEU A 238 -22.42 3.47 -23.17
N ARG A 239 -23.72 3.40 -22.86
CA ARG A 239 -24.79 3.93 -23.73
C ARG A 239 -24.92 5.45 -23.69
N SER A 240 -24.31 6.11 -22.70
CA SER A 240 -24.37 7.55 -22.53
C SER A 240 -23.30 8.31 -23.31
N GLY A 241 -22.28 7.63 -23.84
CA GLY A 241 -21.12 8.26 -24.48
C GLY A 241 -20.05 8.75 -23.50
N ILE A 242 -20.26 8.58 -22.19
CA ILE A 242 -19.23 8.76 -21.16
C ILE A 242 -18.47 7.45 -20.99
N ASP A 243 -17.15 7.53 -20.89
CA ASP A 243 -16.28 6.39 -20.67
C ASP A 243 -16.72 5.58 -19.42
N PRO A 244 -17.10 4.29 -19.58
CA PRO A 244 -17.66 3.50 -18.50
C PRO A 244 -16.62 3.07 -17.46
N ILE A 245 -15.32 3.29 -17.72
CA ILE A 245 -14.23 3.06 -16.76
C ILE A 245 -14.42 3.88 -15.47
N VAL A 246 -15.07 5.04 -15.56
CA VAL A 246 -15.40 5.91 -14.41
C VAL A 246 -16.19 5.15 -13.33
N VAL A 247 -17.03 4.18 -13.72
CA VAL A 247 -17.79 3.36 -12.78
C VAL A 247 -16.85 2.53 -11.90
N GLY A 248 -15.75 2.03 -12.47
CA GLY A 248 -14.72 1.30 -11.73
C GLY A 248 -14.16 2.13 -10.57
N LEU A 249 -13.61 3.31 -10.88
CA LEU A 249 -13.07 4.22 -9.87
C LEU A 249 -14.12 4.61 -8.84
N ALA A 250 -15.31 5.00 -9.28
CA ALA A 250 -16.39 5.41 -8.39
C ALA A 250 -16.75 4.29 -7.40
N MET A 251 -16.87 3.05 -7.89
CA MET A 251 -17.14 1.89 -7.03
C MET A 251 -15.98 1.59 -6.06
N GLY A 252 -14.72 1.78 -6.49
CA GLY A 252 -13.55 1.62 -5.62
C GLY A 252 -13.55 2.64 -4.48
N LEU A 253 -13.83 3.91 -4.79
CA LEU A 253 -13.92 5.02 -3.84
C LEU A 253 -15.08 4.88 -2.83
N LEU A 254 -16.11 4.08 -3.15
CA LEU A 254 -17.21 3.77 -2.24
C LEU A 254 -16.88 2.72 -1.19
N THR A 255 -15.75 2.01 -1.32
CA THR A 255 -15.31 1.09 -0.27
C THR A 255 -14.80 1.87 0.94
N TYR A 256 -14.56 1.17 2.05
CA TYR A 256 -13.97 1.76 3.26
C TYR A 256 -12.74 0.95 3.63
N ALA A 257 -11.65 1.66 3.93
CA ALA A 257 -10.46 1.07 4.53
C ALA A 257 -10.40 1.48 5.99
N HIS A 258 -10.09 0.52 6.86
CA HIS A 258 -9.88 0.75 8.29
C HIS A 258 -8.87 -0.28 8.81
N PRO A 259 -8.10 0.04 9.85
CA PRO A 259 -7.29 -0.96 10.54
C PRO A 259 -8.18 -2.10 11.06
N ALA A 260 -7.60 -3.28 11.26
CA ALA A 260 -8.33 -4.40 11.84
C ALA A 260 -8.75 -4.05 13.27
N GLU A 261 -10.06 -4.00 13.52
CA GLU A 261 -10.59 -3.64 14.83
C GLU A 261 -10.31 -4.75 15.85
N ARG A 262 -10.03 -4.36 17.09
CA ARG A 262 -9.73 -5.29 18.18
C ARG A 262 -10.81 -6.37 18.35
N GLY A 263 -12.09 -6.00 18.29
CA GLY A 263 -13.20 -6.95 18.41
C GLY A 263 -13.24 -7.98 17.28
N ASP A 264 -12.80 -7.62 16.08
CA ASP A 264 -12.72 -8.55 14.95
C ASP A 264 -11.57 -9.54 15.09
N LEU A 265 -10.42 -9.03 15.55
CA LEU A 265 -9.24 -9.85 15.84
C LEU A 265 -9.52 -10.84 16.98
N GLU A 266 -10.20 -10.39 18.04
CA GLU A 266 -10.62 -11.26 19.15
C GLU A 266 -11.56 -12.37 18.66
N ARG A 267 -12.56 -12.05 17.84
CA ARG A 267 -13.46 -13.05 17.23
C ARG A 267 -12.70 -14.06 16.37
N ALA A 268 -11.70 -13.61 15.61
CA ALA A 268 -10.86 -14.51 14.81
C ALA A 268 -10.03 -15.45 15.70
N THR A 269 -9.50 -14.95 16.82
CA THR A 269 -8.78 -15.77 17.81
C THR A 269 -9.69 -16.81 18.46
N ASP A 270 -10.92 -16.46 18.81
CA ASP A 270 -11.90 -17.41 19.38
C ASP A 270 -12.23 -18.55 18.42
N LEU A 271 -12.39 -18.23 17.12
CA LEU A 271 -12.61 -19.23 16.08
C LEU A 271 -11.40 -20.15 15.89
N PHE A 272 -10.19 -19.60 15.93
CA PHE A 272 -8.96 -20.39 15.87
C PHE A 272 -8.80 -21.27 17.11
N ARG A 273 -9.10 -20.75 18.30
CA ARG A 273 -9.11 -21.52 19.54
C ARG A 273 -10.09 -22.69 19.46
N SER A 274 -11.31 -22.45 18.98
CA SER A 274 -12.32 -23.49 18.78
C SER A 274 -11.82 -24.57 17.83
N PHE A 275 -11.19 -24.20 16.71
CA PHE A 275 -10.58 -25.14 15.78
C PHE A 275 -9.42 -25.93 16.41
N ARG A 276 -8.58 -25.30 17.22
CA ARG A 276 -7.47 -25.97 17.90
C ARG A 276 -7.98 -27.02 18.90
N GLU A 277 -9.04 -26.70 19.63
CA GLU A 277 -9.68 -27.62 20.58
C GLU A 277 -10.43 -28.74 19.86
N GLN A 278 -11.01 -28.45 18.68
CA GLN A 278 -11.75 -29.39 17.85
C GLN A 278 -11.38 -29.21 16.36
N PRO A 279 -10.40 -29.98 15.83
CA PRO A 279 -9.86 -29.75 14.50
C PRO A 279 -10.77 -30.31 13.39
N THR A 280 -11.99 -29.78 13.27
CA THR A 280 -12.96 -30.15 12.24
C THR A 280 -12.83 -29.28 10.99
N PRO A 281 -13.18 -29.78 9.79
CA PRO A 281 -13.19 -28.99 8.55
C PRO A 281 -14.07 -27.73 8.63
N GLU A 282 -15.19 -27.80 9.35
CA GLU A 282 -16.13 -26.69 9.53
C GLU A 282 -15.49 -25.57 10.35
N LEU A 283 -14.83 -25.91 11.46
CA LEU A 283 -14.13 -24.94 12.30
C LEU A 283 -12.89 -24.38 11.61
N ALA A 284 -12.17 -25.20 10.84
CA ALA A 284 -11.08 -24.72 9.98
C ALA A 284 -11.58 -23.67 8.98
N ARG A 285 -12.72 -23.93 8.31
CA ARG A 285 -13.34 -22.97 7.39
C ARG A 285 -13.78 -21.71 8.12
N ARG A 286 -14.44 -21.83 9.29
CA ARG A 286 -14.88 -20.67 10.08
C ARG A 286 -13.71 -19.83 10.56
N ALA A 287 -12.63 -20.43 11.05
CA ALA A 287 -11.42 -19.71 11.46
C ALA A 287 -10.78 -18.98 10.27
N ARG A 288 -10.63 -19.65 9.11
CA ARG A 288 -10.13 -19.01 7.89
C ARG A 288 -11.00 -17.83 7.45
N VAL A 289 -12.32 -18.00 7.48
CA VAL A 289 -13.29 -16.96 7.15
C VAL A 289 -13.26 -15.83 8.19
N GLY A 290 -13.15 -16.15 9.48
CA GLY A 290 -13.08 -15.16 10.57
C GLY A 290 -11.87 -14.24 10.44
N VAL A 291 -10.69 -14.81 10.19
CA VAL A 291 -9.47 -14.03 9.88
C VAL A 291 -9.69 -13.18 8.63
N TRP A 292 -10.31 -13.74 7.59
CA TRP A 292 -10.60 -13.00 6.36
C TRP A 292 -11.54 -11.81 6.61
N TYR A 293 -12.54 -11.93 7.48
CA TYR A 293 -13.47 -10.83 7.80
C TYR A 293 -12.90 -9.81 8.81
N ALA A 294 -11.76 -10.10 9.44
CA ALA A 294 -11.11 -9.17 10.37
C ALA A 294 -10.35 -8.01 9.71
N ILE A 295 -10.07 -8.14 8.41
CA ILE A 295 -9.50 -7.07 7.59
C ILE A 295 -10.59 -6.31 6.84
N SER A 296 -10.31 -5.06 6.48
CA SER A 296 -11.30 -4.16 5.89
C SER A 296 -11.88 -4.69 4.55
N PRO A 297 -13.11 -4.32 4.17
CA PRO A 297 -13.66 -4.63 2.84
C PRO A 297 -12.74 -4.23 1.69
N ASN A 298 -12.06 -3.07 1.82
CA ASN A 298 -11.12 -2.58 0.83
C ASN A 298 -9.93 -3.54 0.67
N ASP A 299 -9.22 -3.88 1.76
CA ASP A 299 -8.05 -4.76 1.70
C ASP A 299 -8.38 -6.14 1.11
N ARG A 300 -9.57 -6.67 1.44
CA ARG A 300 -10.05 -7.96 0.90
C ARG A 300 -10.25 -7.92 -0.60
N LEU A 301 -10.88 -6.86 -1.09
CA LEU A 301 -11.13 -6.66 -2.51
C LEU A 301 -9.81 -6.43 -3.25
N GLN A 302 -8.88 -5.68 -2.67
CA GLN A 302 -7.53 -5.53 -3.22
C GLN A 302 -6.81 -6.88 -3.34
N GLN A 303 -6.78 -7.70 -2.27
CA GLN A 303 -6.13 -9.01 -2.31
C GLN A 303 -6.76 -9.98 -3.33
N ILE A 304 -8.07 -9.86 -3.57
CA ILE A 304 -8.77 -10.67 -4.58
C ILE A 304 -8.46 -10.16 -5.98
N ILE A 305 -8.58 -8.85 -6.24
CA ILE A 305 -8.68 -8.28 -7.58
C ILE A 305 -7.32 -7.78 -8.10
N HIS A 306 -6.46 -7.24 -7.25
CA HIS A 306 -5.16 -6.69 -7.64
C HIS A 306 -4.32 -7.68 -8.48
N PRO A 307 -4.19 -8.98 -8.11
CA PRO A 307 -3.46 -9.94 -8.93
C PRO A 307 -4.06 -10.12 -10.33
N TRP A 308 -5.39 -10.17 -10.47
CA TRP A 308 -6.02 -10.26 -11.79
C TRP A 308 -5.77 -9.00 -12.61
N THR A 309 -5.79 -7.83 -11.98
CA THR A 309 -5.52 -6.59 -12.70
C THR A 309 -4.08 -6.53 -13.21
N SER A 310 -3.11 -6.87 -12.36
CA SER A 310 -1.68 -6.82 -12.68
C SER A 310 -1.24 -7.89 -13.68
N TYR A 311 -1.79 -9.11 -13.60
CA TYR A 311 -1.31 -10.26 -14.37
C TYR A 311 -2.20 -10.64 -15.56
N LEU A 312 -3.45 -10.16 -15.62
CA LEU A 312 -4.37 -10.46 -16.71
C LEU A 312 -4.89 -9.19 -17.39
N VAL A 313 -5.56 -8.30 -16.67
CA VAL A 313 -6.24 -7.13 -17.26
C VAL A 313 -5.25 -6.21 -17.99
N VAL A 314 -4.25 -5.71 -17.28
CA VAL A 314 -3.29 -4.73 -17.81
C VAL A 314 -2.42 -5.34 -18.92
N PRO A 315 -1.87 -6.57 -18.78
CA PRO A 315 -1.20 -7.25 -19.88
C PRO A 315 -2.09 -7.51 -21.10
N LEU A 316 -3.35 -7.92 -20.91
CA LEU A 316 -4.27 -8.14 -22.02
C LEU A 316 -4.64 -6.83 -22.73
N PHE A 317 -4.79 -5.75 -21.96
CA PHE A 317 -4.94 -4.39 -22.50
C PHE A 317 -3.74 -3.99 -23.36
N ALA A 318 -2.52 -4.21 -22.87
CA ALA A 318 -1.31 -3.95 -23.64
C ALA A 318 -1.25 -4.80 -24.91
N LEU A 319 -1.63 -6.09 -24.82
CA LEU A 319 -1.68 -6.99 -25.96
C LEU A 319 -2.64 -6.51 -27.06
N ALA A 320 -3.77 -5.93 -26.67
CA ALA A 320 -4.81 -5.45 -27.60
C ALA A 320 -4.51 -4.07 -28.19
N ASN A 321 -3.85 -3.19 -27.44
CA ASN A 321 -3.72 -1.77 -27.77
C ASN A 321 -2.30 -1.32 -28.11
N ALA A 322 -1.25 -1.98 -27.63
CA ALA A 322 0.13 -1.56 -27.88
C ALA A 322 0.64 -1.93 -29.27
N GLY A 323 -0.02 -2.86 -29.99
CA GLY A 323 0.34 -3.25 -31.34
C GLY A 323 0.36 -2.06 -32.30
N VAL A 324 1.51 -1.85 -32.95
CA VAL A 324 1.72 -0.90 -34.04
C VAL A 324 2.63 -1.52 -35.10
N GLU A 325 2.31 -1.32 -36.38
CA GLU A 325 3.14 -1.75 -37.50
C GLU A 325 4.42 -0.90 -37.56
N ILE A 326 5.57 -1.58 -37.57
CA ILE A 326 6.90 -0.97 -37.62
C ILE A 326 7.42 -1.13 -39.04
N SER A 327 7.09 -0.17 -39.90
CA SER A 327 7.64 -0.05 -41.25
C SER A 327 8.54 1.18 -41.36
N GLY A 328 9.48 1.18 -42.31
CA GLY A 328 10.40 2.31 -42.50
C GLY A 328 9.68 3.63 -42.78
N ASP A 329 8.54 3.58 -43.49
CA ASP A 329 7.70 4.74 -43.75
C ASP A 329 7.02 5.26 -42.47
N VAL A 330 6.34 4.37 -41.72
CA VAL A 330 5.65 4.74 -40.48
C VAL A 330 6.63 5.32 -39.45
N LEU A 331 7.81 4.71 -39.30
CA LEU A 331 8.84 5.22 -38.38
C LEU A 331 9.40 6.58 -38.85
N GLY A 332 9.63 6.74 -40.15
CA GLY A 332 10.08 8.01 -40.74
C GLY A 332 9.08 9.15 -40.53
N ARG A 333 7.78 8.85 -40.62
CA ARG A 333 6.70 9.80 -40.32
C ARG A 333 6.60 10.10 -38.83
N ALA A 334 6.59 9.07 -37.98
CA ALA A 334 6.54 9.24 -36.54
C ALA A 334 7.68 10.12 -36.01
N LEU A 335 8.91 9.95 -36.50
CA LEU A 335 10.06 10.78 -36.08
C LEU A 335 9.91 12.27 -36.40
N ARG A 336 9.07 12.63 -37.38
CA ARG A 336 8.80 14.02 -37.78
C ARG A 336 7.43 14.51 -37.30
N SER A 337 6.61 13.63 -36.75
CA SER A 337 5.26 13.97 -36.32
C SER A 337 5.31 14.83 -35.05
N PRO A 338 4.56 15.95 -35.02
CA PRO A 338 4.44 16.77 -33.81
C PRO A 338 3.76 15.99 -32.68
N VAL A 339 2.97 14.95 -33.00
CA VAL A 339 2.34 14.07 -32.00
C VAL A 339 3.40 13.28 -31.25
N THR A 340 4.25 12.55 -31.98
CA THR A 340 5.32 11.72 -31.42
C THR A 340 6.33 12.58 -30.67
N LEU A 341 6.80 13.68 -31.28
CA LEU A 341 7.77 14.58 -30.64
C LEU A 341 7.19 15.28 -29.40
N GLY A 342 5.93 15.69 -29.45
CA GLY A 342 5.22 16.28 -28.32
C GLY A 342 5.09 15.30 -27.15
N ILE A 343 4.77 14.03 -27.42
CA ILE A 343 4.68 12.99 -26.39
C ILE A 343 6.05 12.75 -25.75
N ILE A 344 7.08 12.55 -26.57
CA ILE A 344 8.45 12.30 -26.10
C ILE A 344 8.95 13.48 -25.26
N ALA A 345 8.78 14.72 -25.72
CA ALA A 345 9.20 15.91 -24.98
C ALA A 345 8.39 16.11 -23.69
N GLY A 346 7.08 15.87 -23.73
CA GLY A 346 6.20 15.96 -22.55
C GLY A 346 6.64 15.01 -21.44
N TYR A 347 6.96 13.75 -21.79
CA TYR A 347 7.40 12.76 -20.80
C TYR A 347 8.85 12.93 -20.34
N LEU A 348 9.80 13.16 -21.27
CA LEU A 348 11.22 13.24 -20.92
C LEU A 348 11.60 14.56 -20.25
N LEU A 349 10.96 15.66 -20.63
CA LEU A 349 11.27 16.98 -20.08
C LEU A 349 10.17 17.43 -19.12
N GLY A 350 8.91 17.31 -19.54
CA GLY A 350 7.78 17.86 -18.79
C GLY A 350 7.58 17.22 -17.41
N LYS A 351 7.60 15.89 -17.31
CA LYS A 351 7.37 15.19 -16.03
C LYS A 351 8.48 15.50 -15.02
N PRO A 352 9.78 15.35 -15.35
CA PRO A 352 10.85 15.72 -14.43
C PRO A 352 10.82 17.21 -14.04
N VAL A 353 10.65 18.11 -15.01
CA VAL A 353 10.64 19.57 -14.74
C VAL A 353 9.43 19.95 -13.91
N GLY A 354 8.25 19.41 -14.19
CA GLY A 354 7.02 19.67 -13.44
C GLY A 354 7.13 19.22 -11.99
N ILE A 355 7.60 17.99 -11.74
CA ILE A 355 7.71 17.43 -10.39
C ILE A 355 8.85 18.10 -9.60
N VAL A 356 10.07 18.14 -10.16
CA VAL A 356 11.23 18.71 -9.44
C VAL A 356 11.07 20.22 -9.27
N GLY A 357 10.62 20.91 -10.32
CA GLY A 357 10.45 22.36 -10.33
C GLY A 357 9.37 22.84 -9.37
N SER A 358 8.25 22.13 -9.27
CA SER A 358 7.19 22.47 -8.32
C SER A 358 7.60 22.23 -6.87
N VAL A 359 8.29 21.12 -6.59
CA VAL A 359 8.83 20.86 -5.25
C VAL A 359 9.86 21.91 -4.84
N TRP A 360 10.72 22.32 -5.78
CA TRP A 360 11.64 23.44 -5.60
C TRP A 360 10.92 24.76 -5.33
N LEU A 361 9.89 25.08 -6.12
CA LEU A 361 9.12 26.30 -5.98
C LEU A 361 8.41 26.36 -4.62
N VAL A 362 7.76 25.27 -4.20
CA VAL A 362 7.10 25.18 -2.89
C VAL A 362 8.11 25.42 -1.77
N ARG A 363 9.29 24.79 -1.84
CA ARG A 363 10.34 24.98 -0.84
C ARG A 363 10.88 26.41 -0.83
N ALA A 364 11.05 27.03 -2.00
CA ALA A 364 11.51 28.41 -2.13
C ALA A 364 10.50 29.40 -1.53
N VAL A 365 9.21 29.28 -1.89
CA VAL A 365 8.14 30.15 -1.38
C VAL A 365 7.95 29.98 0.13
N THR A 366 8.03 28.75 0.63
CA THR A 366 7.89 28.46 2.07
C THR A 366 9.18 28.68 2.86
N HIS A 367 10.24 29.19 2.23
CA HIS A 367 11.55 29.43 2.87
C HIS A 367 12.07 28.19 3.61
N GLY A 368 11.82 26.99 3.07
CA GLY A 368 12.25 25.73 3.66
C GLY A 368 11.43 25.22 4.85
N ARG A 369 10.29 25.83 5.18
CA ARG A 369 9.40 25.35 6.25
C ARG A 369 8.74 24.01 5.93
N VAL A 370 8.52 23.70 4.64
CA VAL A 370 8.00 22.41 4.19
C VAL A 370 9.16 21.43 4.05
N ARG A 371 9.12 20.34 4.82
CA ARG A 371 10.08 19.23 4.75
C ARG A 371 9.73 18.29 3.59
N LEU A 372 10.75 17.73 2.94
CA LEU A 372 10.58 16.88 1.75
C LEU A 372 10.39 15.41 2.15
N PRO A 373 9.47 14.62 1.58
CA PRO A 373 9.31 13.21 1.95
C PRO A 373 10.55 12.37 1.62
N VAL A 374 11.29 12.74 0.58
CA VAL A 374 12.50 12.08 0.10
C VAL A 374 13.57 13.11 -0.29
N GLY A 375 14.83 12.67 -0.36
CA GLY A 375 15.97 13.52 -0.77
C GLY A 375 15.86 14.02 -2.21
N TRP A 376 16.62 15.06 -2.55
CA TRP A 376 16.58 15.67 -3.89
C TRP A 376 16.93 14.71 -5.02
N ASP A 377 17.89 13.83 -4.79
CA ASP A 377 18.27 12.73 -5.68
C ASP A 377 17.09 11.80 -5.96
N ALA A 378 16.39 11.39 -4.90
CA ALA A 378 15.19 10.57 -5.00
C ALA A 378 14.02 11.30 -5.69
N ILE A 379 13.83 12.60 -5.47
CA ILE A 379 12.81 13.40 -6.17
C ILE A 379 13.13 13.50 -7.67
N THR A 380 14.40 13.75 -8.02
CA THR A 380 14.81 13.79 -9.43
C THR A 380 14.64 12.45 -10.13
N GLY A 381 14.96 11.35 -9.43
CA GLY A 381 14.70 9.99 -9.92
C GLY A 381 13.20 9.69 -10.04
N ALA A 382 12.40 10.08 -9.06
CA ALA A 382 10.93 9.97 -9.10
C ALA A 382 10.34 10.74 -10.28
N GLY A 383 10.82 11.96 -10.53
CA GLY A 383 10.39 12.77 -11.67
C GLY A 383 10.69 12.11 -13.03
N ALA A 384 11.85 11.45 -13.17
CA ALA A 384 12.19 10.67 -14.35
C ALA A 384 11.34 9.40 -14.49
N LEU A 385 11.11 8.67 -13.40
CA LEU A 385 10.25 7.47 -13.38
C LEU A 385 8.80 7.82 -13.69
N ALA A 386 8.32 8.98 -13.24
CA ALA A 386 7.01 9.50 -13.58
C ALA A 386 6.86 9.78 -15.09
N GLY A 387 7.98 9.92 -15.82
CA GLY A 387 8.01 9.99 -17.28
C GLY A 387 7.60 8.70 -17.99
N ILE A 388 7.43 7.58 -17.28
CA ILE A 388 7.06 6.30 -17.88
C ILE A 388 5.53 6.25 -18.04
N GLY A 389 5.04 6.83 -19.13
CA GLY A 389 3.64 6.72 -19.53
C GLY A 389 3.40 5.47 -20.39
N PHE A 390 2.43 4.62 -20.04
CA PHE A 390 2.09 3.44 -20.84
C PHE A 390 0.59 3.15 -20.91
N THR A 391 -0.03 2.57 -19.87
CA THR A 391 -1.43 2.11 -19.94
C THR A 391 -2.44 3.23 -20.20
N VAL A 392 -2.53 4.19 -19.29
CA VAL A 392 -3.46 5.32 -19.39
C VAL A 392 -3.14 6.20 -20.61
N PRO A 393 -1.88 6.49 -20.96
CA PRO A 393 -1.55 7.18 -22.21
C PRO A 393 -2.02 6.45 -23.48
N LEU A 394 -1.88 5.12 -23.53
CA LEU A 394 -2.41 4.32 -24.64
C LEU A 394 -3.94 4.37 -24.70
N LEU A 395 -4.60 4.30 -23.55
CA LEU A 395 -6.06 4.43 -23.44
C LEU A 395 -6.53 5.78 -24.00
N ILE A 396 -5.90 6.88 -23.55
CA ILE A 396 -6.23 8.22 -24.04
C ILE A 396 -5.93 8.34 -25.54
N ALA A 397 -4.83 7.76 -26.02
CA ALA A 397 -4.50 7.78 -27.45
C ALA A 397 -5.57 7.06 -28.29
N THR A 398 -6.09 5.92 -27.84
CA THR A 398 -7.14 5.18 -28.55
C THR A 398 -8.48 5.92 -28.61
N VAL A 399 -8.76 6.79 -27.64
CA VAL A 399 -9.97 7.63 -27.62
C VAL A 399 -9.75 8.93 -28.41
N ALA A 400 -8.53 9.48 -28.38
CA ALA A 400 -8.22 10.76 -29.01
C ALA A 400 -7.96 10.65 -30.52
N PHE A 401 -7.40 9.53 -30.99
CA PHE A 401 -6.89 9.39 -32.34
C PHE A 401 -7.28 8.06 -33.00
N THR A 402 -7.36 8.10 -34.34
CA THR A 402 -7.57 6.93 -35.20
C THR A 402 -6.57 6.94 -36.36
N GLY A 403 -6.40 5.81 -37.03
CA GLY A 403 -5.54 5.69 -38.22
C GLY A 403 -4.07 6.04 -37.96
N GLU A 404 -3.49 6.84 -38.85
CA GLU A 404 -2.04 7.16 -38.83
C GLU A 404 -1.61 7.91 -37.57
N ARG A 405 -2.42 8.86 -37.08
CA ARG A 405 -2.11 9.62 -35.86
C ARG A 405 -2.08 8.73 -34.62
N LEU A 406 -2.91 7.68 -34.59
CA LEU A 406 -2.88 6.69 -33.51
C LEU A 406 -1.57 5.90 -33.55
N ALA A 407 -1.10 5.49 -34.73
CA ALA A 407 0.18 4.81 -34.86
C ALA A 407 1.35 5.71 -34.41
N GLU A 408 1.36 6.98 -34.81
CA GLU A 408 2.35 7.98 -34.38
C GLU A 408 2.34 8.19 -32.85
N ALA A 409 1.14 8.25 -32.24
CA ALA A 409 0.98 8.37 -30.80
C ALA A 409 1.49 7.11 -30.07
N LYS A 410 1.14 5.91 -30.54
CA LYS A 410 1.62 4.64 -29.96
C LYS A 410 3.15 4.56 -30.00
N ILE A 411 3.77 4.91 -31.13
CA ILE A 411 5.24 4.96 -31.27
C ILE A 411 5.83 5.98 -30.29
N GLY A 412 5.21 7.16 -30.18
CA GLY A 412 5.63 8.20 -29.23
C GLY A 412 5.59 7.73 -27.78
N ILE A 413 4.52 7.06 -27.36
CA ILE A 413 4.34 6.53 -26.01
C ILE A 413 5.39 5.44 -25.72
N LEU A 414 5.57 4.48 -26.63
CA LEU A 414 6.55 3.39 -26.47
C LEU A 414 7.99 3.93 -26.42
N ALA A 415 8.33 4.87 -27.31
CA ALA A 415 9.63 5.51 -27.33
C ALA A 415 9.88 6.35 -26.07
N ALA A 416 8.87 7.10 -25.61
CA ALA A 416 8.93 7.86 -24.38
C ALA A 416 9.14 6.97 -23.15
N ALA A 417 8.38 5.87 -23.02
CA ALA A 417 8.53 4.92 -21.92
C ALA A 417 9.93 4.29 -21.86
N LEU A 418 10.47 3.89 -23.02
CA LEU A 418 11.83 3.36 -23.13
C LEU A 418 12.87 4.43 -22.75
N ALA A 419 12.76 5.63 -23.33
CA ALA A 419 13.68 6.71 -23.07
C ALA A 419 13.63 7.21 -21.62
N ALA A 420 12.44 7.27 -21.00
CA ALA A 420 12.25 7.63 -19.60
C ALA A 420 12.83 6.58 -18.66
N SER A 421 12.74 5.30 -19.02
CA SER A 421 13.40 4.21 -18.28
C SER A 421 14.93 4.35 -18.30
N VAL A 422 15.50 4.66 -19.47
CA VAL A 422 16.94 4.91 -19.62
C VAL A 422 17.36 6.19 -18.88
N LEU A 423 16.57 7.27 -18.98
CA LEU A 423 16.81 8.52 -18.26
C LEU A 423 16.81 8.29 -16.75
N SER A 424 15.84 7.54 -16.24
CA SER A 424 15.77 7.16 -14.83
C SER A 424 17.04 6.41 -14.41
N TRP A 425 17.50 5.46 -15.22
CA TRP A 425 18.75 4.74 -14.98
C TRP A 425 19.97 5.66 -14.92
N ILE A 426 20.11 6.58 -15.87
CA ILE A 426 21.19 7.56 -15.87
C ILE A 426 21.13 8.43 -14.61
N VAL A 427 19.95 8.96 -14.25
CA VAL A 427 19.76 9.82 -13.07
C VAL A 427 20.20 9.10 -11.80
N PHE A 428 19.78 7.85 -11.61
CA PHE A 428 20.15 7.07 -10.43
C PHE A 428 21.63 6.66 -10.41
N GLN A 429 22.22 6.34 -11.57
CA GLN A 429 23.67 6.07 -11.65
C GLN A 429 24.49 7.32 -11.29
N VAL A 430 24.12 8.49 -11.83
CA VAL A 430 24.79 9.77 -11.52
C VAL A 430 24.63 10.14 -10.05
N ALA A 431 23.44 9.97 -9.47
CA ALA A 431 23.22 10.15 -8.03
C ALA A 431 24.10 9.21 -7.20
N GLY A 432 24.24 7.96 -7.64
CA GLY A 432 25.12 6.93 -7.09
C GLY A 432 26.61 7.18 -7.24
N MET A 433 27.03 8.17 -8.04
CA MET A 433 28.43 8.61 -8.19
C MET A 433 28.76 9.83 -7.33
N LEU A 434 27.78 10.54 -6.77
CA LEU A 434 28.02 11.73 -5.94
C LEU A 434 28.76 11.39 -4.63
N PRO A 435 29.75 12.20 -4.19
CA PRO A 435 30.48 11.96 -2.93
C PRO A 435 29.56 11.91 -1.70
N ALA A 436 29.88 11.06 -0.71
CA ALA A 436 29.08 10.85 0.50
C ALA A 436 28.72 12.15 1.26
N ARG A 437 29.61 13.15 1.23
CA ARG A 437 29.39 14.47 1.85
C ARG A 437 28.28 15.28 1.17
N MET A 438 28.04 15.08 -0.12
CA MET A 438 26.96 15.74 -0.87
C MET A 438 25.63 15.00 -0.69
N ARG A 439 25.64 13.66 -0.58
CA ARG A 439 24.44 12.86 -0.25
C ARG A 439 23.90 13.21 1.14
N ALA A 440 24.77 13.24 2.14
CA ALA A 440 24.40 13.69 3.50
C ALA A 440 23.94 15.17 3.56
N ARG A 441 24.18 15.96 2.51
CA ARG A 441 23.67 17.34 2.37
C ARG A 441 22.32 17.37 1.64
N ALA A 442 22.09 16.46 0.70
CA ALA A 442 20.83 16.27 -0.01
C ALA A 442 19.73 15.64 0.86
N GLU A 443 20.11 14.84 1.86
CA GLU A 443 19.21 14.23 2.86
C GLU A 443 18.81 15.18 4.00
N ARG A 444 19.48 16.34 4.13
CA ARG A 444 19.11 17.36 5.13
C ARG A 444 17.80 18.06 4.75
N GLY A 445 16.78 17.89 5.59
CA GLY A 445 15.44 18.45 5.39
C GLY A 445 14.41 17.45 4.87
N VAL A 446 14.76 16.16 4.84
CA VAL A 446 13.80 15.09 4.63
C VAL A 446 12.87 15.00 5.86
N SER A 447 11.57 14.93 5.61
CA SER A 447 10.50 14.70 6.56
C SER A 447 10.78 13.39 7.29
N GLU A 448 10.89 13.47 8.61
CA GLU A 448 10.65 12.30 9.44
C GLU A 448 9.20 11.86 9.22
N ILE A 449 9.02 10.56 8.96
CA ILE A 449 7.72 9.89 8.87
C ILE A 449 6.93 10.20 10.15
N ILE A 450 5.61 10.23 10.04
CA ILE A 450 4.66 10.68 11.06
C ILE A 450 4.84 9.91 12.39
N ILE A 451 4.50 10.63 13.47
CA ILE A 451 4.62 10.32 14.90
C ILE A 451 3.23 9.88 15.37
N ASP A 452 3.13 8.65 15.88
CA ASP A 452 1.90 7.89 16.08
C ASP A 452 1.44 7.82 17.55
N LEU A 453 2.27 8.30 18.48
CA LEU A 453 1.95 8.28 19.91
C LEU A 453 1.06 9.48 20.25
N ALA A 454 -0.22 9.24 20.52
CA ALA A 454 -1.20 10.30 20.77
C ALA A 454 -0.95 11.04 22.10
N GLU A 455 -0.49 10.34 23.12
CA GLU A 455 -0.12 10.92 24.42
C GLU A 455 1.41 10.85 24.61
N PRO A 456 2.11 12.00 24.66
CA PRO A 456 3.57 12.03 24.77
C PRO A 456 4.04 11.40 26.08
N VAL A 457 5.33 11.05 26.14
CA VAL A 457 5.94 10.51 27.35
C VAL A 457 6.01 11.62 28.41
N ASP A 458 5.49 11.33 29.60
CA ASP A 458 5.48 12.23 30.76
C ASP A 458 6.33 11.63 31.90
N PRO A 459 7.50 12.21 32.22
CA PRO A 459 8.40 11.69 33.27
C PRO A 459 7.79 11.61 34.68
N GLU A 460 6.76 12.41 34.99
CA GLU A 460 6.12 12.37 36.29
C GLU A 460 5.12 11.20 36.40
N ARG A 461 4.69 10.67 35.26
CA ARG A 461 3.62 9.68 35.18
C ARG A 461 4.14 8.33 34.72
N ASP A 462 4.86 8.32 33.61
CA ASP A 462 5.31 7.12 32.93
C ASP A 462 6.40 6.38 33.72
N ARG A 463 6.44 5.06 33.55
CA ARG A 463 7.45 4.20 34.17
C ARG A 463 8.67 4.17 33.25
N ILE A 464 9.73 4.86 33.67
CA ILE A 464 10.92 5.08 32.85
C ILE A 464 12.13 4.31 33.41
N ARG A 465 12.87 3.65 32.52
CA ARG A 465 14.17 3.02 32.76
C ARG A 465 15.20 3.65 31.83
N GLY A 466 16.37 4.01 32.38
CA GLY A 466 17.42 4.72 31.65
C GLY A 466 17.37 6.26 31.83
N PRO A 467 18.24 7.01 31.14
CA PRO A 467 18.36 8.46 31.34
C PRO A 467 17.11 9.23 30.88
N LEU A 468 16.67 10.25 31.63
CA LEU A 468 15.52 11.09 31.25
C LEU A 468 15.79 11.92 29.99
N ASP A 469 17.03 12.38 29.82
CA ASP A 469 17.48 13.21 28.70
C ASP A 469 18.09 12.39 27.56
N ALA A 470 17.83 11.08 27.52
CA ALA A 470 18.36 10.22 26.47
C ALA A 470 17.82 10.63 25.09
N PRO A 471 18.68 10.65 24.05
CA PRO A 471 18.30 11.07 22.70
C PRO A 471 17.26 10.17 22.04
N VAL A 472 17.12 8.92 22.51
CA VAL A 472 16.12 7.98 21.99
C VAL A 472 15.22 7.49 23.11
N THR A 473 13.92 7.56 22.85
CA THR A 473 12.85 7.05 23.71
C THR A 473 12.16 5.87 23.05
N LEU A 474 12.19 4.70 23.69
CA LEU A 474 11.46 3.51 23.29
C LEU A 474 10.25 3.36 24.23
N VAL A 475 9.05 3.54 23.70
CA VAL A 475 7.79 3.26 24.42
C VAL A 475 7.29 1.89 24.01
N GLU A 476 6.99 1.02 24.97
CA GLU A 476 6.35 -0.27 24.76
C GLU A 476 4.95 -0.27 25.39
N TYR A 477 3.94 -0.61 24.59
CA TYR A 477 2.66 -1.10 25.11
C TYR A 477 2.72 -2.61 25.21
N GLY A 478 2.69 -3.12 26.43
CA GLY A 478 2.99 -4.51 26.70
C GLY A 478 2.00 -5.20 27.63
N ASP A 479 2.07 -6.52 27.62
CA ASP A 479 1.25 -7.43 28.41
C ASP A 479 2.15 -8.54 28.97
N PHE A 480 2.14 -8.70 30.30
CA PHE A 480 3.01 -9.65 31.00
C PHE A 480 2.77 -11.12 30.65
N GLU A 481 1.57 -11.50 30.19
CA GLU A 481 1.26 -12.88 29.79
C GLU A 481 1.42 -13.09 28.28
N CYS A 482 1.69 -12.02 27.52
CA CYS A 482 1.91 -12.10 26.08
C CYS A 482 3.27 -12.73 25.74
N PRO A 483 3.31 -13.83 24.96
CA PRO A 483 4.56 -14.49 24.60
C PRO A 483 5.42 -13.65 23.64
N TYR A 484 4.80 -12.74 22.88
CA TYR A 484 5.55 -11.81 22.03
C TYR A 484 6.22 -10.71 22.88
N CYS A 485 5.56 -10.23 23.93
CA CYS A 485 6.16 -9.27 24.87
C CYS A 485 7.34 -9.91 25.59
N GLY A 486 7.22 -11.16 26.04
CA GLY A 486 8.34 -11.86 26.69
C GLY A 486 9.54 -12.07 25.76
N ARG A 487 9.32 -12.34 24.47
CA ARG A 487 10.41 -12.37 23.49
C ARG A 487 11.02 -10.99 23.26
N ALA A 488 10.20 -9.94 23.23
CA ALA A 488 10.66 -8.59 23.03
C ALA A 488 11.41 -8.06 24.27
N GLU A 489 11.05 -8.47 25.48
CA GLU A 489 11.72 -8.08 26.72
C GLU A 489 13.20 -8.47 26.72
N ALA A 490 13.54 -9.68 26.25
CA ALA A 490 14.94 -10.09 26.10
C ALA A 490 15.72 -9.14 25.17
N VAL A 491 15.07 -8.70 24.09
CA VAL A 491 15.62 -7.74 23.13
C VAL A 491 15.77 -6.35 23.77
N VAL A 492 14.75 -5.87 24.49
CA VAL A 492 14.77 -4.56 25.16
C VAL A 492 15.88 -4.51 26.21
N ARG A 493 16.14 -5.60 26.94
CA ARG A 493 17.25 -5.67 27.89
C ARG A 493 18.61 -5.61 27.22
N GLU A 494 18.79 -6.31 26.10
CA GLU A 494 19.99 -6.23 25.28
C GLU A 494 20.21 -4.78 24.79
N LEU A 495 19.15 -4.15 24.28
CA LEU A 495 19.18 -2.75 23.86
C LEU A 495 19.54 -1.78 24.99
N LEU A 496 18.98 -1.96 26.19
CA LEU A 496 19.32 -1.12 27.34
C LEU A 496 20.77 -1.30 27.79
N ALA A 497 21.33 -2.51 27.65
CA ALA A 497 22.73 -2.78 27.97
C ALA A 497 23.68 -2.20 26.91
N ASP A 498 23.34 -2.33 25.63
CA ASP A 498 24.15 -1.85 24.51
C ASP A 498 24.08 -0.33 24.33
N PHE A 499 22.94 0.26 24.67
CA PHE A 499 22.64 1.68 24.51
C PHE A 499 22.43 2.33 25.88
N GLY A 500 23.53 2.71 26.55
CA GLY A 500 23.49 3.42 27.84
C GLY A 500 22.82 4.81 27.82
N ASP A 501 22.43 5.30 26.65
CA ASP A 501 21.67 6.54 26.41
C ASP A 501 20.28 6.27 25.80
N LEU A 502 19.63 5.16 26.17
CA LEU A 502 18.27 4.81 25.78
C LEU A 502 17.28 5.07 26.94
N ARG A 503 16.19 5.79 26.66
CA ARG A 503 15.06 5.97 27.57
C ARG A 503 13.98 4.95 27.24
N TYR A 504 13.81 3.94 28.07
CA TYR A 504 12.74 2.95 27.92
C TYR A 504 11.52 3.32 28.76
N VAL A 505 10.33 3.20 28.18
CA VAL A 505 9.06 3.57 28.78
C VAL A 505 8.08 2.41 28.65
N TRP A 506 7.52 1.97 29.77
CA TRP A 506 6.50 0.91 29.80
C TRP A 506 5.10 1.51 29.97
N ARG A 507 4.16 1.05 29.14
CA ARG A 507 2.71 1.29 29.28
C ARG A 507 1.95 -0.03 29.24
N HIS A 508 0.96 -0.16 30.12
CA HIS A 508 0.18 -1.40 30.23
C HIS A 508 -0.87 -1.51 29.12
N LEU A 509 -0.94 -2.67 28.48
CA LEU A 509 -2.03 -3.03 27.56
C LEU A 509 -2.47 -4.50 27.78
N PRO A 510 -3.05 -4.84 28.95
CA PRO A 510 -3.47 -6.20 29.24
C PRO A 510 -4.60 -6.65 28.29
N LEU A 511 -4.36 -7.73 27.54
CA LEU A 511 -5.31 -8.31 26.60
C LEU A 511 -6.17 -9.37 27.30
N THR A 512 -7.00 -8.93 28.24
CA THR A 512 -7.77 -9.79 29.18
C THR A 512 -8.59 -10.93 28.56
N LYS A 513 -8.97 -10.82 27.28
CA LYS A 513 -9.70 -11.88 26.57
C LYS A 513 -8.84 -13.06 26.13
N VAL A 514 -7.55 -12.81 25.89
CA VAL A 514 -6.59 -13.85 25.50
C VAL A 514 -5.63 -14.22 26.64
N HIS A 515 -5.42 -13.29 27.56
CA HIS A 515 -4.50 -13.40 28.69
C HIS A 515 -5.25 -13.13 30.01
N PRO A 516 -5.79 -14.18 30.66
CA PRO A 516 -6.66 -14.04 31.83
C PRO A 516 -5.97 -13.47 33.07
N HIS A 517 -4.64 -13.54 33.15
CA HIS A 517 -3.86 -13.05 34.28
C HIS A 517 -3.20 -11.68 34.01
N ALA A 518 -3.21 -11.20 32.77
CA ALA A 518 -2.53 -9.96 32.35
C ALA A 518 -2.92 -8.72 33.16
N GLU A 519 -4.22 -8.54 33.45
CA GLU A 519 -4.71 -7.38 34.20
C GLU A 519 -4.25 -7.42 35.67
N TYR A 520 -4.33 -8.59 36.32
CA TYR A 520 -3.83 -8.75 37.68
C TYR A 520 -2.31 -8.62 37.76
N ALA A 521 -1.59 -9.09 36.74
CA ALA A 521 -0.15 -8.88 36.61
C ALA A 521 0.18 -7.38 36.50
N ALA A 522 -0.50 -6.63 35.63
CA ALA A 522 -0.32 -5.18 35.50
C ALA A 522 -0.59 -4.43 36.82
N ILE A 523 -1.69 -4.74 37.49
CA ILE A 523 -2.03 -4.16 38.81
C ILE A 523 -0.99 -4.55 39.86
N ALA A 524 -0.48 -5.78 39.86
CA ALA A 524 0.54 -6.22 40.80
C ALA A 524 1.86 -5.47 40.63
N VAL A 525 2.26 -5.14 39.39
CA VAL A 525 3.46 -4.30 39.15
C VAL A 525 3.23 -2.88 39.67
N GLU A 526 2.04 -2.29 39.46
CA GLU A 526 1.72 -0.97 40.02
C GLU A 526 1.65 -0.98 41.55
N ALA A 527 1.12 -2.03 42.17
CA ALA A 527 1.14 -2.20 43.62
C ALA A 527 2.56 -2.33 44.18
N ALA A 528 3.48 -2.97 43.44
CA ALA A 528 4.90 -2.99 43.78
C ALA A 528 5.55 -1.60 43.63
N ALA A 529 5.09 -0.80 42.67
CA ALA A 529 5.56 0.57 42.45
C ALA A 529 5.31 1.49 43.66
N GLU A 530 4.16 1.32 44.33
CA GLU A 530 3.81 2.03 45.58
C GLU A 530 4.76 1.72 46.75
N GLN A 531 5.59 0.69 46.59
CA GLN A 531 6.65 0.29 47.52
C GLN A 531 8.05 0.43 46.91
N GLY A 532 8.17 1.10 45.75
CA GLY A 532 9.44 1.40 45.09
C GLY A 532 10.04 0.27 44.26
N ALA A 533 9.30 -0.82 44.00
CA ALA A 533 9.81 -2.03 43.35
C ALA A 533 9.13 -2.34 41.99
N PHE A 534 8.78 -1.30 41.22
CA PHE A 534 8.11 -1.46 39.92
C PHE A 534 8.93 -2.33 38.97
N TRP A 535 10.21 -1.99 38.80
CA TRP A 535 11.08 -2.59 37.79
C TRP A 535 11.51 -4.01 38.16
N GLU A 536 11.71 -4.26 39.45
CA GLU A 536 12.02 -5.57 40.00
C GLU A 536 10.82 -6.52 39.82
N MET A 537 9.61 -6.05 40.09
CA MET A 537 8.40 -6.84 39.83
C MET A 537 8.18 -7.05 38.33
N HIS A 538 8.28 -6.00 37.51
CA HIS A 538 8.18 -6.08 36.04
C HIS A 538 9.09 -7.16 35.47
N ASP A 539 10.37 -7.12 35.86
CA ASP A 539 11.38 -8.06 35.40
C ASP A 539 11.07 -9.50 35.83
N LEU A 540 10.68 -9.67 37.10
CA LEU A 540 10.34 -10.97 37.68
C LEU A 540 9.09 -11.60 37.03
N LEU A 541 8.10 -10.79 36.63
CA LEU A 541 6.93 -11.29 35.91
C LEU A 541 7.30 -11.80 34.51
N PHE A 542 8.21 -11.12 33.81
CA PHE A 542 8.70 -11.60 32.52
C PHE A 542 9.60 -12.83 32.62
N ASP A 543 10.40 -12.97 33.68
CA ASP A 543 11.16 -14.19 33.94
C ASP A 543 10.24 -15.40 34.22
N ARG A 544 8.98 -15.14 34.62
CA ARG A 544 8.02 -16.15 35.08
C ARG A 544 6.66 -16.03 34.41
N GLN A 545 6.62 -15.68 33.11
CA GLN A 545 5.37 -15.43 32.36
C GLN A 545 4.35 -16.59 32.42
N SER A 546 4.80 -17.83 32.63
CA SER A 546 3.90 -18.98 32.74
C SER A 546 3.17 -19.11 34.09
N ALA A 547 3.50 -18.28 35.08
CA ALA A 547 3.01 -18.36 36.45
C ALA A 547 2.64 -16.96 36.99
N LEU A 548 1.48 -16.47 36.57
CA LEU A 548 0.97 -15.12 36.88
C LEU A 548 -0.32 -15.13 37.72
N THR A 549 -0.61 -16.23 38.41
CA THR A 549 -1.81 -16.29 39.26
C THR A 549 -1.67 -15.34 40.46
N VAL A 550 -2.78 -14.93 41.07
CA VAL A 550 -2.74 -14.08 42.29
C VAL A 550 -1.86 -14.67 43.39
N ARG A 551 -1.83 -16.01 43.51
CA ARG A 551 -0.95 -16.70 44.46
C ARG A 551 0.52 -16.53 44.11
N ASP A 552 0.86 -16.59 42.83
CA ASP A 552 2.22 -16.36 42.34
C ASP A 552 2.64 -14.90 42.56
N LEU A 553 1.78 -13.94 42.24
CA LEU A 553 2.05 -12.51 42.44
C LEU A 553 2.33 -12.19 43.92
N LEU A 554 1.57 -12.76 44.85
CA LEU A 554 1.83 -12.63 46.29
C LEU A 554 3.16 -13.27 46.72
N ARG A 555 3.53 -14.40 46.13
CA ARG A 555 4.82 -15.06 46.39
C ARG A 555 5.97 -14.19 45.88
N TYR A 556 5.85 -13.62 44.68
CA TYR A 556 6.84 -12.73 44.09
C TYR A 556 7.04 -11.46 44.92
N ALA A 557 5.97 -10.86 45.43
CA ALA A 557 6.07 -9.74 46.36
C ALA A 557 6.89 -10.09 47.61
N GLY A 558 6.74 -11.31 48.13
CA GLY A 558 7.53 -11.80 49.26
C GLY A 558 9.00 -12.05 48.91
N GLU A 559 9.29 -12.57 47.72
CA GLU A 559 10.66 -12.75 47.21
C GLU A 559 11.39 -11.41 47.03
N LEU A 560 10.66 -10.35 46.65
CA LEU A 560 11.17 -8.98 46.53
C LEU A 560 11.26 -8.24 47.88
N GLY A 561 10.84 -8.85 48.98
CA GLY A 561 10.89 -8.25 50.32
C GLY A 561 9.85 -7.14 50.55
N LEU A 562 8.76 -7.13 49.79
CA LEU A 562 7.67 -6.15 49.95
C LEU A 562 6.82 -6.45 51.19
N ASP A 563 6.14 -5.41 51.69
CA ASP A 563 5.11 -5.57 52.71
C ASP A 563 3.92 -6.34 52.10
N LEU A 564 3.82 -7.61 52.46
CA LEU A 564 2.81 -8.53 51.95
C LEU A 564 1.38 -8.18 52.40
N GLU A 565 1.20 -7.55 53.55
CA GLU A 565 -0.12 -7.14 54.01
C GLU A 565 -0.61 -5.96 53.19
N ARG A 566 0.25 -4.94 53.04
CA ARG A 566 -0.02 -3.77 52.18
C ARG A 566 -0.22 -4.19 50.73
N PHE A 567 0.69 -4.98 50.16
CA PHE A 567 0.60 -5.44 48.77
C PHE A 567 -0.69 -6.24 48.50
N ARG A 568 -1.09 -7.11 49.44
CA ARG A 568 -2.35 -7.85 49.32
C ARG A 568 -3.58 -6.93 49.41
N ALA A 569 -3.53 -5.90 50.25
CA ALA A 569 -4.59 -4.90 50.33
C ALA A 569 -4.68 -4.10 49.01
N ASP A 570 -3.55 -3.64 48.49
CA ASP A 570 -3.43 -2.89 47.24
C ASP A 570 -3.93 -3.71 46.04
N LEU A 571 -3.54 -4.98 45.93
CA LEU A 571 -4.00 -5.87 44.85
C LEU A 571 -5.52 -6.12 44.92
N ARG A 572 -6.11 -6.22 46.13
CA ARG A 572 -7.56 -6.37 46.32
C ARG A 572 -8.32 -5.09 46.02
N ALA A 573 -7.77 -3.95 46.43
CA ALA A 573 -8.32 -2.63 46.14
C ALA A 573 -8.10 -2.21 44.68
N ARG A 574 -7.29 -2.99 43.93
CA ARG A 574 -6.85 -2.68 42.57
C ARG A 574 -6.13 -1.34 42.50
N ALA A 575 -5.29 -1.04 43.50
CA ALA A 575 -4.43 0.13 43.50
C ALA A 575 -3.53 0.10 42.24
N GLY A 576 -3.63 1.13 41.41
CA GLY A 576 -3.00 1.18 40.08
C GLY A 576 -3.92 0.87 38.90
N ALA A 577 -5.17 0.45 39.12
CA ALA A 577 -6.13 0.25 38.03
C ALA A 577 -6.34 1.52 37.19
N ASP A 578 -6.44 2.70 37.82
CA ASP A 578 -6.53 3.98 37.10
C ASP A 578 -5.32 4.25 36.20
N ARG A 579 -4.13 3.73 36.56
CA ARG A 579 -2.92 3.84 35.72
C ARG A 579 -3.04 2.90 34.52
N VAL A 580 -3.41 1.65 34.76
CA VAL A 580 -3.62 0.64 33.71
C VAL A 580 -4.72 1.08 32.73
N GLU A 581 -5.86 1.59 33.21
CA GLU A 581 -6.96 2.08 32.38
C GLU A 581 -6.57 3.29 31.53
N ARG A 582 -5.73 4.19 32.07
CA ARG A 582 -5.19 5.32 31.29
C ARG A 582 -4.23 4.86 30.22
N ASP A 583 -3.32 3.93 30.54
CA ASP A 583 -2.43 3.36 29.54
C ASP A 583 -3.23 2.67 28.41
N ILE A 584 -4.30 1.93 28.74
CA ILE A 584 -5.24 1.35 27.75
C ILE A 584 -5.93 2.43 26.92
N ALA A 585 -6.46 3.49 27.55
CA ALA A 585 -7.10 4.58 26.83
C ALA A 585 -6.11 5.29 25.89
N SER A 586 -4.86 5.49 26.33
CA SER A 586 -3.78 6.06 25.52
C SER A 586 -3.39 5.14 24.36
N ALA A 587 -3.49 3.82 24.55
CA ALA A 587 -3.30 2.81 23.51
C ALA A 587 -4.40 2.93 22.44
N ASP A 588 -5.67 3.04 22.85
CA ASP A 588 -6.82 3.18 21.95
C ASP A 588 -6.72 4.44 21.08
N VAL A 589 -6.40 5.60 21.68
CA VAL A 589 -6.22 6.85 20.91
C VAL A 589 -4.95 6.86 20.06
N SER A 590 -3.96 6.05 20.42
CA SER A 590 -2.75 5.83 19.62
C SER A 590 -2.92 4.71 18.58
N ASP A 591 -4.13 4.16 18.41
CA ASP A 591 -4.49 3.05 17.49
C ASP A 591 -3.75 1.73 17.77
N VAL A 592 -3.40 1.45 19.02
CA VAL A 592 -2.65 0.25 19.44
C VAL A 592 -3.63 -0.88 19.71
N SER A 593 -3.66 -1.87 18.81
CA SER A 593 -4.63 -2.98 18.86
C SER A 593 -4.08 -4.30 19.41
N GLY A 594 -2.78 -4.36 19.74
CA GLY A 594 -2.14 -5.58 20.25
C GLY A 594 -0.78 -5.33 20.91
N THR A 595 -0.22 -6.38 21.51
CA THR A 595 1.04 -6.33 22.24
C THR A 595 2.07 -7.35 21.71
N PRO A 596 3.38 -7.02 21.73
CA PRO A 596 3.92 -5.71 22.05
C PRO A 596 3.70 -4.74 20.88
N THR A 597 3.52 -3.46 21.19
CA THR A 597 3.59 -2.38 20.20
C THR A 597 4.61 -1.36 20.66
N PHE A 598 5.57 -1.06 19.78
CA PHE A 598 6.68 -0.16 20.09
C PHE A 598 6.52 1.20 19.41
N PHE A 599 6.92 2.25 20.11
CA PHE A 599 7.12 3.57 19.54
C PHE A 599 8.56 4.04 19.81
N ILE A 600 9.24 4.55 18.79
CA ILE A 600 10.59 5.10 18.91
C ILE A 600 10.50 6.60 18.65
N ASN A 601 10.82 7.41 19.65
CA ASN A 601 10.64 8.87 19.63
C ASN A 601 9.22 9.28 19.20
N GLY A 602 8.22 8.55 19.72
CA GLY A 602 6.80 8.77 19.43
C GLY A 602 6.31 8.20 18.10
N ARG A 603 7.15 7.55 17.29
CA ARG A 603 6.77 6.94 16.00
C ARG A 603 6.52 5.44 16.13
N ARG A 604 5.41 4.93 15.61
CA ARG A 604 5.09 3.50 15.68
C ARG A 604 6.10 2.69 14.87
N HIS A 605 6.55 1.62 15.48
CA HIS A 605 7.34 0.60 14.81
C HIS A 605 6.42 -0.45 14.19
N HIS A 606 6.43 -0.56 12.86
CA HIS A 606 5.64 -1.55 12.10
C HIS A 606 6.45 -2.79 11.67
N GLY A 607 7.76 -2.82 11.96
CA GLY A 607 8.63 -3.94 11.62
C GLY A 607 8.45 -5.14 12.55
N ALA A 608 9.17 -6.23 12.25
CA ALA A 608 9.26 -7.36 13.17
C ALA A 608 9.84 -6.92 14.53
N TYR A 609 9.40 -7.58 15.60
CA TYR A 609 9.77 -7.26 16.99
C TYR A 609 11.03 -8.00 17.44
N ASP A 610 11.95 -8.28 16.52
CA ASP A 610 13.22 -8.96 16.79
C ASP A 610 14.36 -7.97 17.05
N ALA A 611 15.43 -8.46 17.68
CA ALA A 611 16.60 -7.66 18.05
C ALA A 611 17.25 -6.93 16.86
N ALA A 612 17.40 -7.59 15.72
CA ALA A 612 18.06 -6.96 14.58
C ALA A 612 17.24 -5.77 14.06
N THR A 613 15.92 -5.93 13.96
CA THR A 613 15.02 -4.90 13.46
C THR A 613 14.90 -3.71 14.42
N LEU A 614 14.74 -3.95 15.73
CA LEU A 614 14.67 -2.88 16.74
C LEU A 614 16.01 -2.15 16.92
N THR A 615 17.14 -2.87 16.91
CA THR A 615 18.48 -2.27 16.99
C THR A 615 18.75 -1.36 15.79
N LEU A 616 18.38 -1.78 14.57
CA LEU A 616 18.50 -0.94 13.38
C LEU A 616 17.64 0.34 13.51
N ALA A 617 16.41 0.22 14.01
CA ALA A 617 15.50 1.34 14.18
C ALA A 617 16.01 2.35 15.24
N ILE A 618 16.50 1.86 16.38
CA ILE A 618 17.08 2.70 17.44
C ILE A 618 18.37 3.36 16.98
N THR A 619 19.23 2.64 16.25
CA THR A 619 20.47 3.19 15.69
C THR A 619 20.18 4.30 14.68
N ALA A 620 19.19 4.10 13.80
CA ALA A 620 18.72 5.12 12.87
C ALA A 620 18.16 6.35 13.60
N ALA A 621 17.38 6.15 14.67
CA ALA A 621 16.86 7.24 15.50
C ALA A 621 18.00 8.04 16.17
N ARG A 622 19.03 7.37 16.72
CA ARG A 622 20.21 8.04 17.31
C ARG A 622 20.97 8.90 16.31
N GLN A 623 21.14 8.41 15.07
CA GLN A 623 21.82 9.17 14.02
C GLN A 623 21.06 10.42 13.61
N THR A 624 19.72 10.38 13.71
CA THR A 624 18.86 11.51 13.37
C THR A 624 18.93 12.62 14.42
N VAL A 625 19.07 12.28 15.70
CA VAL A 625 19.15 13.24 16.82
C VAL A 625 20.53 13.91 16.95
N ARG A 626 21.59 13.29 16.41
CA ARG A 626 22.96 13.85 16.39
C ARG A 626 23.23 14.80 15.21
N GLN A 627 22.29 14.93 14.27
CA GLN A 627 22.34 15.86 13.14
C GLN A 627 21.50 17.10 13.43
#